data_AF-A0A3B9INX8-F1
#
_entry.id   AF-A0A3B9INX8-F1
#
_cell.length_a   1.000
_cell.length_b   1.000
_cell.length_c   1.000
_cell.angle_alpha   90.00
_cell.angle_beta   90.00
_cell.angle_gamma   90.00
#
_symmetry.space_group_name_H-M   'P 1'
#
loop_
_entity.id
_entity.type
_entity.pdbx_description
1 polymer ?
#
loop_
_entity_poly.entity_id
_entity_poly.type
_entity_poly.pdbx_seq_one_letter_code
_entity_poly.pdbx_strand_id
1 'polypeptide(L)'
;MTNPTAPQQTLRDKAYFDRRATDEMARHLAPAGRSLHETMATSCRILAMTGQEAGLAGQISVRSDRPGAYWTLRFGLGFDEATPADFIEVDRDLNTLSGRGMA
;
A
#
# COMPACT_ATOMS: atom_id res chain seq x y z
N MET A 1 -16.19 57.27 30.69
CA MET A 1 -15.66 57.01 29.33
C MET A 1 -15.46 55.51 29.20
N THR A 2 -16.35 54.85 28.45
CA THR A 2 -16.40 53.40 28.24
C THR A 2 -15.25 52.95 27.33
N ASN A 3 -14.45 51.99 27.79
CA ASN A 3 -13.34 51.43 27.03
C ASN A 3 -13.90 50.49 25.94
N PRO A 4 -13.59 50.67 24.64
CA PRO A 4 -14.11 49.80 23.59
C PRO A 4 -13.45 48.42 23.69
N THR A 5 -14.27 47.40 23.91
CA THR A 5 -13.84 46.00 23.97
C THR A 5 -13.30 45.58 22.61
N ALA A 6 -12.01 45.27 22.52
CA ALA A 6 -11.40 44.69 21.34
C ALA A 6 -12.11 43.38 20.98
N PRO A 7 -12.36 43.08 19.69
CA PRO A 7 -13.03 41.85 19.30
C PRO A 7 -12.19 40.65 19.73
N GLN A 8 -12.71 39.88 20.69
CA GLN A 8 -12.14 38.60 21.09
C GLN A 8 -12.13 37.68 19.87
N GLN A 9 -10.93 37.40 19.34
CA GLN A 9 -10.77 36.42 18.28
C GLN A 9 -11.25 35.08 18.80
N THR A 10 -12.38 34.61 18.27
CA THR A 10 -12.93 33.30 18.61
C THR A 10 -11.99 32.23 18.07
N LEU A 11 -11.17 31.66 18.96
CA LEU A 11 -10.28 30.56 18.63
C LEU A 11 -11.12 29.36 18.22
N ARG A 12 -10.81 28.77 17.06
CA ARG A 12 -11.50 27.58 16.57
C ARG A 12 -11.08 26.37 17.41
N ASP A 13 -12.01 25.45 17.62
CA ASP A 13 -11.74 24.23 18.36
C ASP A 13 -10.88 23.23 17.56
N LYS A 14 -10.30 22.25 18.25
CA LYS A 14 -9.51 21.19 17.59
C LYS A 14 -10.33 20.43 16.55
N ALA A 15 -11.62 20.19 16.83
CA ALA A 15 -12.51 19.43 15.96
C ALA A 15 -12.73 20.10 14.59
N TYR A 16 -12.69 21.44 14.52
CA TYR A 16 -12.70 22.18 13.27
C TYR A 16 -11.48 21.84 12.40
N PHE A 17 -10.28 21.86 12.97
CA PHE A 17 -9.05 21.60 12.23
C PHE A 17 -8.95 20.14 11.79
N ASP A 18 -9.33 19.20 12.65
CA ASP A 18 -9.35 17.77 12.32
C ASP A 18 -10.28 17.51 11.12
N ARG A 19 -11.52 18.04 11.15
CA ARG A 19 -12.46 17.91 10.02
C ARG A 19 -11.92 18.54 8.75
N ARG A 20 -11.42 19.78 8.83
CA ARG A 20 -10.88 20.48 7.67
C ARG A 20 -9.73 19.70 7.04
N ALA A 21 -8.79 19.19 7.85
CA ALA A 21 -7.66 18.43 7.38
C ALA A 21 -8.11 17.13 6.69
N THR A 22 -9.04 16.38 7.29
CA THR A 22 -9.61 15.18 6.66
C THR A 22 -10.28 15.49 5.33
N ASP A 23 -11.09 16.54 5.25
CA ASP A 23 -11.78 16.94 4.02
C ASP A 23 -10.78 17.39 2.93
N GLU A 24 -9.78 18.18 3.28
CA GLU A 24 -8.74 18.61 2.33
C GLU A 24 -7.90 17.42 1.85
N MET A 25 -7.50 16.51 2.75
CA MET A 25 -6.81 15.28 2.39
C MET A 25 -7.66 14.43 1.45
N ALA A 26 -8.94 14.21 1.75
CA ALA A 26 -9.82 13.41 0.90
C ALA A 26 -10.00 14.02 -0.51
N ARG A 27 -10.06 15.35 -0.61
CA ARG A 27 -10.18 16.06 -1.90
C ARG A 27 -8.90 16.00 -2.73
N HIS A 28 -7.74 16.08 -2.10
CA HIS A 28 -6.46 16.22 -2.80
C HIS A 28 -5.66 14.91 -2.92
N LEU A 29 -5.92 13.93 -2.05
CA LEU A 29 -5.25 12.63 -2.01
C LEU A 29 -6.21 11.52 -2.45
N ALA A 30 -6.82 11.69 -3.64
CA ALA A 30 -7.62 10.64 -4.23
C ALA A 30 -6.78 9.34 -4.33
N PRO A 31 -7.32 8.17 -3.92
CA PRO A 31 -6.62 6.92 -4.07
C PRO A 31 -6.25 6.72 -5.53
N ALA A 32 -4.95 6.63 -5.82
CA ALA A 32 -4.51 6.19 -7.14
C ALA A 32 -5.02 4.76 -7.34
N GLY A 33 -5.72 4.50 -8.44
CA GLY A 33 -6.07 3.13 -8.82
C GLY A 33 -4.77 2.36 -9.05
N ARG A 34 -4.48 1.40 -8.19
CA ARG A 34 -3.31 0.53 -8.32
C ARG A 34 -3.73 -0.73 -9.07
N SER A 35 -2.88 -1.16 -9.99
CA SER A 35 -2.94 -2.52 -10.52
C SER A 35 -2.71 -3.55 -9.41
N LEU A 36 -3.05 -4.81 -9.72
CA LEU A 36 -2.79 -5.93 -8.83
C LEU A 36 -1.30 -6.00 -8.43
N HIS A 37 -0.39 -5.95 -9.41
CA HIS A 37 1.05 -6.04 -9.16
C HIS A 37 1.60 -4.83 -8.38
N GLU A 38 1.09 -3.62 -8.60
CA GLU A 38 1.47 -2.45 -7.78
C GLU A 38 0.98 -2.59 -6.35
N THR A 39 -0.21 -3.16 -6.15
CA THR A 39 -0.73 -3.48 -4.82
C THR A 39 0.18 -4.49 -4.12
N MET A 40 0.53 -5.59 -4.81
CA MET A 40 1.43 -6.61 -4.27
C MET A 40 2.82 -6.05 -3.93
N ALA A 41 3.44 -5.27 -4.83
CA ALA A 41 4.74 -4.63 -4.57
C ALA A 41 4.67 -3.67 -3.37
N THR A 42 3.58 -2.90 -3.25
CA THR A 42 3.37 -2.00 -2.12
C THR A 42 3.22 -2.79 -0.81
N SER A 43 2.46 -3.89 -0.83
CA SER A 43 2.30 -4.78 0.33
C SER A 43 3.62 -5.37 0.78
N CYS A 44 4.45 -5.86 -0.14
CA CYS A 44 5.82 -6.31 0.15
C CYS A 44 6.60 -5.23 0.90
N ARG A 45 6.68 -4.01 0.36
CA ARG A 45 7.46 -2.93 0.97
C ARG A 45 6.93 -2.52 2.35
N ILE A 46 5.62 -2.56 2.58
CA ILE A 46 5.05 -2.32 3.91
C ILE A 46 5.46 -3.42 4.90
N LEU A 47 5.44 -4.69 4.47
CA LEU A 47 5.85 -5.82 5.30
C LEU A 47 7.36 -5.75 5.62
N ALA A 48 8.19 -5.42 4.64
CA ALA A 48 9.61 -5.14 4.83
C ALA A 48 9.86 -4.04 5.87
N MET A 49 9.19 -2.87 5.70
CA MET A 49 9.30 -1.73 6.61
C MET A 49 8.89 -2.06 8.05
N THR A 50 8.04 -3.07 8.25
CA THR A 50 7.58 -3.51 9.58
C THR A 50 8.35 -4.71 10.12
N GLY A 51 9.45 -5.12 9.45
CA GLY A 51 10.31 -6.23 9.87
C GLY A 51 9.64 -7.59 9.79
N GLN A 52 8.63 -7.74 8.94
CA GLN A 52 7.88 -9.00 8.77
C GLN A 52 8.55 -9.97 7.79
N GLU A 53 9.68 -9.58 7.21
CA GLU A 53 10.53 -10.45 6.39
C GLU A 53 11.78 -10.84 7.17
N ALA A 54 12.19 -12.11 7.06
CA ALA A 54 13.46 -12.58 7.60
C ALA A 54 14.51 -12.61 6.48
N GLY A 55 14.97 -11.45 6.04
CA GLY A 55 16.02 -11.26 5.03
C GLY A 55 15.59 -11.68 3.61
N LEU A 56 15.55 -12.99 3.36
CA LEU A 56 15.12 -13.60 2.08
C LEU A 56 13.84 -14.43 2.23
N ALA A 57 13.43 -14.72 3.47
CA ALA A 57 12.26 -15.55 3.76
C ALA A 57 11.02 -14.67 3.95
N GLY A 58 10.14 -14.71 2.96
CA GLY A 58 8.82 -14.09 2.94
C GLY A 58 8.09 -14.54 1.69
N GLN A 59 6.81 -14.91 1.81
CA GLN A 59 5.98 -15.26 0.66
C GLN A 59 4.70 -14.43 0.70
N ILE A 60 4.32 -13.89 -0.45
CA ILE A 60 3.04 -13.22 -0.65
C ILE A 60 2.38 -13.87 -1.84
N SER A 61 1.10 -14.21 -1.71
CA SER A 61 0.33 -14.73 -2.84
C SER A 61 -0.99 -14.00 -2.98
N VAL A 62 -1.40 -13.80 -4.23
CA VAL A 62 -2.74 -13.31 -4.56
C VAL A 62 -3.36 -14.23 -5.59
N ARG A 63 -4.64 -14.56 -5.43
CA ARG A 63 -5.37 -15.39 -6.38
C ARG A 63 -5.36 -14.71 -7.76
N SER A 64 -4.99 -15.47 -8.79
CA SER A 64 -5.09 -15.00 -10.17
C SER A 64 -6.54 -15.08 -10.65
N ASP A 65 -6.88 -14.31 -11.67
CA ASP A 65 -8.14 -14.45 -12.41
C ASP A 65 -8.23 -15.83 -13.11
N ARG A 66 -7.08 -16.46 -13.39
CA ARG A 66 -7.03 -17.82 -13.92
C ARG A 66 -7.38 -18.84 -12.82
N PRO A 67 -8.42 -19.70 -13.02
CA PRO A 67 -8.79 -20.71 -12.03
C PRO A 67 -7.63 -21.65 -11.70
N GLY A 68 -7.36 -21.82 -10.41
CA GLY A 68 -6.29 -22.70 -9.93
C GLY A 68 -4.88 -22.11 -10.02
N ALA A 69 -4.74 -20.82 -10.35
CA ALA A 69 -3.46 -20.12 -10.35
C ALA A 69 -3.41 -18.99 -9.32
N TYR A 70 -2.19 -18.57 -8.99
CA TYR A 70 -1.93 -17.43 -8.10
C TYR A 70 -0.65 -16.71 -8.52
N TRP A 71 -0.61 -15.43 -8.21
CA TRP A 71 0.58 -14.59 -8.33
C TRP A 71 1.41 -14.72 -7.07
N THR A 72 2.72 -14.89 -7.21
CA THR A 72 3.68 -14.86 -6.11
C THR A 72 4.91 -14.03 -6.48
N LEU A 73 5.64 -13.53 -5.48
CA LEU A 73 6.94 -12.92 -5.72
C LEU A 73 7.92 -14.01 -6.17
N ARG A 74 8.66 -13.78 -7.25
CA ARG A 74 9.66 -14.75 -7.71
C ARG A 74 10.71 -15.02 -6.62
N PHE A 75 11.19 -16.25 -6.57
CA PHE A 75 12.27 -16.67 -5.69
C PHE A 75 13.53 -15.82 -5.87
N GLY A 76 14.20 -15.54 -4.75
CA GLY A 76 15.50 -14.84 -4.74
C GLY A 76 15.42 -13.32 -4.57
N LEU A 77 14.24 -12.75 -4.29
CA LEU A 77 14.05 -11.32 -4.02
C LEU A 77 13.51 -11.08 -2.60
N GLY A 78 14.03 -10.06 -1.93
CA GLY A 78 13.44 -9.51 -0.70
C GLY A 78 12.15 -8.74 -0.97
N PHE A 79 11.32 -8.51 0.06
CA PHE A 79 10.11 -7.70 -0.08
C PHE A 79 10.42 -6.20 -0.24
N ASP A 80 11.56 -5.73 0.27
CA ASP A 80 12.05 -4.36 0.05
C ASP A 80 12.44 -4.11 -1.42
N GLU A 81 12.91 -5.14 -2.12
CA GLU A 81 13.31 -5.11 -3.53
C GLU A 81 12.13 -5.24 -4.50
N ALA A 82 10.96 -5.68 -4.04
CA ALA A 82 9.85 -6.05 -4.91
C ALA A 82 9.36 -4.89 -5.80
N THR A 83 9.27 -5.13 -7.10
CA THR A 83 8.63 -4.26 -8.10
C THR A 83 7.42 -4.96 -8.75
N PRO A 84 6.52 -4.21 -9.41
CA PRO A 84 5.38 -4.83 -10.11
C PRO A 84 5.77 -5.86 -11.18
N ALA A 85 7.00 -5.81 -11.71
CA ALA A 85 7.49 -6.75 -12.72
C ALA A 85 8.07 -8.04 -12.11
N ASP A 86 8.14 -8.15 -10.78
CA ASP A 86 8.77 -9.27 -10.09
C ASP A 86 7.83 -10.43 -9.76
N PHE A 87 6.54 -10.23 -9.96
CA PHE A 87 5.54 -11.26 -9.73
C PHE A 87 5.44 -12.22 -10.90
N ILE A 88 5.30 -13.50 -10.56
CA ILE A 88 5.06 -14.59 -11.49
C ILE A 88 3.72 -15.23 -11.18
N GLU A 89 3.02 -15.66 -12.21
CA GLU A 89 1.79 -16.44 -12.08
C GLU A 89 2.18 -17.91 -12.10
N VAL A 90 1.67 -18.68 -11.15
CA VAL A 90 1.99 -20.10 -10.98
C VAL A 90 0.73 -20.94 -10.80
N ASP A 91 0.78 -22.22 -11.16
CA ASP A 91 -0.29 -23.18 -10.88
C ASP A 91 -0.18 -23.76 -9.45
N ARG A 92 -1.04 -24.75 -9.15
CA ARG A 92 -1.07 -25.42 -7.84
C ARG A 92 0.20 -26.22 -7.52
N ASP A 93 0.95 -26.59 -8.55
CA ASP A 93 2.18 -27.36 -8.46
C ASP A 93 3.41 -26.45 -8.58
N LEU A 94 3.22 -25.13 -8.48
CA LEU A 94 4.25 -24.09 -8.55
C LEU A 94 4.94 -23.95 -9.93
N ASN A 95 4.33 -24.48 -10.99
CA ASN A 95 4.86 -24.26 -12.34
C ASN A 95 4.54 -22.83 -12.80
N THR A 96 5.56 -22.11 -13.28
CA THR A 96 5.40 -20.76 -13.83
C THR A 96 4.53 -20.78 -15.09
N LEU A 97 3.38 -20.11 -15.02
CA LEU A 97 2.43 -19.90 -16.11
C LEU A 97 2.70 -18.59 -16.85
N SER A 98 3.06 -17.53 -16.12
CA SER A 98 3.33 -16.20 -16.65
C SER A 98 4.49 -15.52 -15.89
N GLY A 99 5.29 -14.71 -16.59
CA GLY A 99 6.44 -14.01 -16.00
C GLY A 99 7.77 -14.75 -16.20
N ARG A 100 8.82 -14.30 -15.49
CA ARG A 100 10.16 -14.91 -15.55
C ARG A 100 10.67 -15.17 -14.14
N GLY A 101 11.14 -16.39 -13.92
CA GLY A 101 11.68 -16.83 -12.63
C GLY A 101 11.07 -18.14 -12.17
N MET A 102 11.27 -18.40 -10.89
CA MET A 102 10.82 -19.59 -10.17
C MET A 102 10.00 -19.16 -8.96
N ALA A 103 9.03 -20.00 -8.58
CA ALA A 103 8.24 -19.83 -7.36
C ALA A 103 9.04 -20.24 -6.12
#